data_AF-A0A9W7T1V4-F1
#
_entry.id   AF-A0A9W7T1V4-F1
#
_cell.length_a   1.000
_cell.length_b   1.000
_cell.length_c   1.000
_cell.angle_alpha   90.00
_cell.angle_beta   90.00
_cell.angle_gamma   90.00
#
_symmetry.space_group_name_H-M   'P 1'
#
loop_
_entity.id
_entity.type
_entity.pdbx_description
1 polymer ?
#
loop_
_entity_poly.entity_id
_entity_poly.type
_entity_poly.pdbx_seq_one_letter_code
_entity_poly.pdbx_strand_id
1 'polypeptide(L)'
;MKVTLIETQLLSEYVIRTFAVEKRGAHEIREIRQFHFTGWPDHGVPYHATGLLGFVRRVKAKNPANAGPMVVHCSAGAGRTGCFIVIDIMLDMAEREGVVDIYNCVRELRSRRVNMVQTEEQYVFIHDAILEACLCGDTTIPANQLRSIYYDMNRLDPQTNSSQIKEEFR
;
A
#
# COMPACT_ATOMS: atom_id res chain seq x y z
N MET A 1 25.45 -1.07 17.14
CA MET A 1 24.71 -1.45 15.92
C MET A 1 25.45 -0.88 14.73
N LYS A 2 25.53 -1.61 13.62
CA LYS A 2 26.07 -1.12 12.34
C LYS A 2 24.96 -1.29 11.30
N VAL A 3 24.75 -0.26 10.48
CA VAL A 3 23.73 -0.24 9.42
C VAL A 3 24.47 0.07 8.13
N THR A 4 24.35 -0.80 7.15
CA THR A 4 25.03 -0.68 5.85
C THR A 4 23.96 -0.61 4.77
N LEU A 5 23.96 0.46 3.97
CA LEU A 5 23.11 0.56 2.78
C LEU A 5 23.64 -0.39 1.71
N ILE A 6 22.79 -1.31 1.24
CA ILE A 6 23.09 -2.26 0.16
C ILE A 6 22.62 -1.70 -1.18
N GLU A 7 21.37 -1.23 -1.23
CA GLU A 7 20.72 -0.87 -2.49
C GLU A 7 19.76 0.31 -2.28
N THR A 8 19.63 1.16 -3.30
CA THR A 8 18.58 2.18 -3.39
C THR A 8 17.88 2.09 -4.75
N GLN A 9 16.55 1.97 -4.73
CA GLN A 9 15.70 2.04 -5.91
C GLN A 9 14.89 3.34 -5.86
N LEU A 10 15.09 4.20 -6.84
CA LEU A 10 14.36 5.45 -7.01
C LEU A 10 13.19 5.23 -7.96
N LEU A 11 11.98 5.51 -7.51
CA LEU A 11 10.75 5.45 -8.29
C LEU A 11 10.06 6.82 -8.25
N SER A 12 8.97 6.98 -9.00
CA SER A 12 8.27 8.27 -9.13
C SER A 12 7.77 8.81 -7.79
N GLU A 13 7.12 7.96 -6.99
CA GLU A 13 6.39 8.37 -5.79
C GLU A 13 6.94 7.75 -4.49
N TYR A 14 7.98 6.92 -4.59
CA TYR A 14 8.62 6.34 -3.43
C TYR A 14 10.06 5.91 -3.69
N VAL A 15 10.82 5.76 -2.61
CA VAL A 15 12.19 5.24 -2.61
C VAL A 15 12.23 3.97 -1.78
N ILE A 16 12.86 2.92 -2.31
CA ILE A 16 13.14 1.69 -1.55
C ILE A 16 14.62 1.65 -1.23
N ARG A 17 14.97 1.40 0.04
CA ARG A 17 16.34 1.19 0.47
C ARG A 17 16.47 -0.16 1.16
N THR A 18 17.47 -0.94 0.78
CA THR A 18 17.80 -2.22 1.41
C THR A 18 19.03 -2.03 2.28
N PHE A 19 18.96 -2.45 3.54
CA PHE A 19 20.02 -2.32 4.53
C PHE A 19 20.41 -3.68 5.10
N ALA A 20 21.71 -3.90 5.33
CA ALA A 20 22.19 -4.92 6.26
C ALA A 20 22.37 -4.28 7.64
N VAL A 21 21.76 -4.90 8.66
CA VAL A 21 21.85 -4.46 10.05
C VAL A 21 22.54 -5.52 10.89
N GLU A 22 23.60 -5.11 11.57
CA GLU A 22 24.43 -5.93 12.45
C GLU A 22 24.32 -5.42 13.88
N LYS A 23 23.90 -6.29 14.81
CA LYS A 23 23.91 -5.98 16.24
C LYS A 23 25.31 -6.24 16.80
N ARG A 24 25.90 -5.27 17.51
CA ARG A 24 27.22 -5.45 18.14
C ARG A 24 27.17 -6.63 19.11
N GLY A 25 28.12 -7.55 18.99
CA GLY A 25 28.22 -8.76 19.81
C GLY A 25 27.28 -9.90 19.39
N ALA A 26 26.49 -9.74 18.33
CA ALA A 26 25.76 -10.84 17.70
C ALA A 26 26.44 -11.20 16.37
N HIS A 27 26.46 -12.49 16.01
CA HIS A 27 26.93 -12.98 14.71
C HIS A 27 25.83 -12.99 13.63
N GLU A 28 24.69 -12.37 13.91
CA GLU A 28 23.53 -12.34 13.03
C GLU A 28 23.48 -11.04 12.22
N ILE A 29 23.31 -11.16 10.91
CA ILE A 29 23.05 -10.04 10.00
C ILE A 29 21.59 -10.13 9.54
N ARG A 30 20.85 -9.03 9.66
CA ARG A 30 19.46 -8.96 9.19
C ARG A 30 19.34 -8.00 8.02
N GLU A 31 18.56 -8.40 7.01
CA GLU A 31 18.14 -7.50 5.94
C GLU A 31 16.92 -6.68 6.42
N ILE A 32 16.97 -5.37 6.22
CA ILE A 32 15.84 -4.46 6.46
C ILE A 32 15.57 -3.68 5.18
N ARG A 33 14.31 -3.62 4.76
CA ARG A 33 13.87 -2.77 3.64
C ARG A 33 13.08 -1.59 4.17
N GLN A 34 13.53 -0.39 3.85
CA GLN A 34 12.79 0.85 4.10
C GLN A 34 12.04 1.24 2.82
N PHE A 35 10.74 1.45 2.96
CA PHE A 35 9.88 2.02 1.94
C PHE A 35 9.54 3.45 2.33
N HIS A 36 9.94 4.42 1.51
CA HIS A 36 9.74 5.84 1.78
C HIS A 36 8.83 6.44 0.72
N PHE A 37 7.55 6.63 1.06
CA PHE A 37 6.59 7.30 0.17
C PHE A 37 6.88 8.80 0.12
N THR A 38 7.21 9.30 -1.06
CA THR A 38 7.56 10.69 -1.32
C THR A 38 6.43 11.48 -1.99
N GLY A 39 5.36 10.81 -2.42
CA GLY A 39 4.18 11.44 -3.04
C GLY A 39 3.23 12.17 -2.07
N TRP A 40 3.52 12.22 -0.76
CA TRP A 40 2.66 12.91 0.20
C TRP A 40 3.05 14.39 0.33
N PRO A 41 2.14 15.35 0.05
CA PRO A 41 2.45 16.78 0.10
C PRO A 41 2.70 17.29 1.53
N ASP A 42 3.41 18.42 1.66
CA ASP A 42 3.67 19.05 2.96
C ASP A 42 2.38 19.48 3.69
N HIS A 43 1.40 19.97 2.93
CA HIS A 43 0.07 20.33 3.42
C HIS A 43 -1.01 19.44 2.80
N GLY A 44 -1.98 19.02 3.63
CA GLY A 44 -3.12 18.21 3.21
C GLY A 44 -2.79 16.75 2.92
N VAL A 45 -3.42 16.23 1.86
CA VAL A 45 -3.39 14.82 1.41
C VAL A 45 -3.03 14.75 -0.07
N PRO A 46 -2.56 13.60 -0.59
CA PRO A 46 -2.38 13.41 -2.03
C PRO A 46 -3.67 13.70 -2.80
N TYR A 47 -3.55 14.26 -4.01
CA TYR A 47 -4.72 14.56 -4.85
C TYR A 47 -5.41 13.30 -5.40
N HIS A 48 -4.64 12.22 -5.60
CA HIS A 48 -5.13 10.91 -6.02
C HIS A 48 -4.58 9.83 -5.10
N ALA A 49 -5.36 8.76 -4.85
CA ALA A 49 -4.94 7.66 -3.98
C ALA A 49 -4.06 6.64 -4.72
N THR A 50 -4.11 6.60 -6.05
CA THR A 50 -3.42 5.61 -6.91
C THR A 50 -1.97 5.36 -6.52
N GLY A 51 -1.18 6.42 -6.32
CA GLY A 51 0.22 6.30 -5.94
C GLY A 51 0.43 5.64 -4.59
N LEU A 52 -0.41 5.98 -3.61
CA LEU A 52 -0.37 5.37 -2.28
C LEU A 52 -0.87 3.92 -2.32
N LEU A 53 -1.91 3.61 -3.09
CA LEU A 53 -2.40 2.24 -3.27
C LEU A 53 -1.32 1.34 -3.88
N GLY A 54 -0.64 1.82 -4.94
CA GLY A 54 0.50 1.13 -5.53
C GLY A 54 1.65 0.93 -4.53
N PHE A 55 1.91 1.93 -3.69
CA PHE A 55 2.88 1.84 -2.60
C PHE A 55 2.50 0.79 -1.55
N VAL A 56 1.25 0.77 -1.06
CA VAL A 56 0.75 -0.22 -0.09
C VAL A 56 0.87 -1.64 -0.65
N ARG A 57 0.42 -1.88 -1.89
CA ARG A 57 0.55 -3.17 -2.57
C ARG A 57 2.01 -3.61 -2.65
N ARG A 58 2.91 -2.69 -3.01
CA ARG A 58 4.36 -2.98 -3.09
C ARG A 58 4.96 -3.31 -1.73
N VAL A 59 4.56 -2.61 -0.67
CA VAL A 59 5.00 -2.90 0.70
C VAL A 59 4.52 -4.29 1.14
N LYS A 60 3.23 -4.60 0.98
CA LYS A 60 2.68 -5.93 1.32
C LYS A 60 3.39 -7.06 0.58
N ALA A 61 3.56 -6.93 -0.74
CA ALA A 61 4.22 -7.94 -1.56
C ALA A 61 5.70 -8.19 -1.19
N LYS A 62 6.35 -7.25 -0.51
CA LYS A 62 7.76 -7.35 -0.08
C LYS A 62 7.93 -7.60 1.41
N ASN A 63 6.83 -7.70 2.18
CA ASN A 63 6.88 -8.00 3.61
C ASN A 63 6.95 -9.52 3.83
N PRO A 64 8.05 -10.06 4.39
CA PRO A 64 8.17 -11.50 4.63
C PRO A 64 7.13 -12.00 5.65
N ALA A 65 6.54 -13.17 5.41
CA ALA A 65 5.53 -13.75 6.30
C ALA A 65 6.06 -14.07 7.72
N ASN A 66 7.37 -14.28 7.85
CA ASN A 66 8.06 -14.52 9.12
C ASN A 66 8.66 -13.25 9.74
N ALA A 67 8.38 -12.07 9.18
CA ALA A 67 8.84 -10.82 9.75
C ALA A 67 8.08 -10.48 11.04
N GLY A 68 8.71 -9.67 11.90
CA GLY A 68 8.01 -9.04 13.01
C GLY A 68 7.05 -7.95 12.54
N PRO A 69 6.41 -7.22 13.47
CA PRO A 69 5.52 -6.11 13.12
C PRO A 69 6.21 -5.08 12.22
N MET A 70 5.50 -4.64 11.18
CA MET A 70 5.98 -3.58 10.30
C MET A 70 6.09 -2.27 11.07
N VAL A 71 7.24 -1.61 10.96
CA VAL A 71 7.44 -0.27 11.53
C VAL A 71 6.98 0.77 10.51
N VAL A 72 5.92 1.50 10.86
CA VAL A 72 5.39 2.61 10.04
C VAL A 72 5.60 3.92 10.81
N HIS A 73 6.16 4.93 10.16
CA HIS A 73 6.36 6.24 10.79
C HIS A 73 6.17 7.38 9.79
N CYS A 74 5.93 8.58 10.33
CA CYS A 74 6.03 9.84 9.61
C CYS A 74 6.86 10.81 10.46
N SER A 75 6.37 12.02 10.73
CA SER A 75 6.96 12.94 11.72
C SER A 75 6.48 12.59 13.14
N ALA A 76 5.21 12.86 13.46
CA ALA A 76 4.62 12.51 14.77
C ALA A 76 4.21 11.02 14.90
N GLY A 77 4.23 10.28 13.79
CA GLY A 77 3.77 8.89 13.73
C GLY A 77 2.27 8.74 14.01
N ALA A 78 1.43 9.67 13.53
CA ALA A 78 0.01 9.70 13.85
C ALA A 78 -0.88 9.95 12.60
N GLY A 79 -0.67 11.05 11.88
CA GLY A 79 -1.47 11.40 10.68
C GLY A 79 -1.26 10.47 9.50
N ARG A 80 -0.21 10.72 8.68
CA ARG A 80 0.13 9.89 7.50
C ARG A 80 0.33 8.41 7.86
N THR A 81 0.91 8.14 9.02
CA THR A 81 1.06 6.78 9.58
C THR A 81 -0.30 6.13 9.81
N GLY A 82 -1.26 6.84 10.39
CA GLY A 82 -2.62 6.33 10.58
C GLY A 82 -3.32 6.07 9.26
N CYS A 83 -3.21 6.96 8.28
CA CYS A 83 -3.77 6.73 6.96
C CYS A 83 -3.24 5.45 6.32
N PHE A 84 -1.92 5.26 6.34
CA PHE A 84 -1.30 4.03 5.82
C PHE A 84 -1.85 2.79 6.51
N ILE A 85 -1.86 2.77 7.86
CA ILE A 85 -2.30 1.59 8.62
C ILE A 85 -3.79 1.30 8.39
N VAL A 86 -4.66 2.31 8.36
CA VAL A 86 -6.10 2.09 8.10
C VAL A 86 -6.31 1.56 6.70
N ILE A 87 -5.66 2.16 5.69
CA ILE A 87 -5.79 1.69 4.30
C ILE A 87 -5.31 0.24 4.20
N ASP A 88 -4.16 -0.10 4.79
CA ASP A 88 -3.60 -1.46 4.79
C ASP A 88 -4.57 -2.51 5.36
N ILE A 89 -5.18 -2.21 6.52
CA ILE A 89 -6.17 -3.07 7.19
C ILE A 89 -7.47 -3.16 6.39
N MET A 90 -8.00 -2.03 5.91
CA MET A 90 -9.27 -2.00 5.19
C MET A 90 -9.19 -2.70 3.83
N LEU A 91 -8.04 -2.64 3.15
CA LEU A 91 -7.82 -3.43 1.93
C LEU A 91 -7.85 -4.94 2.23
N ASP A 92 -7.26 -5.40 3.34
CA ASP A 92 -7.35 -6.82 3.73
C ASP A 92 -8.78 -7.23 4.08
N MET A 93 -9.54 -6.38 4.78
CA MET A 93 -10.94 -6.66 5.11
C MET A 93 -11.82 -6.70 3.87
N ALA A 94 -11.64 -5.75 2.94
CA ALA A 94 -12.37 -5.73 1.68
C ALA A 94 -12.10 -6.99 0.86
N GLU A 95 -10.84 -7.42 0.75
CA GLU A 95 -10.45 -8.61 -0.02
C GLU A 95 -10.97 -9.91 0.60
N ARG A 96 -10.91 -10.04 1.94
CA ARG A 96 -11.23 -11.31 2.63
C ARG A 96 -12.70 -11.46 2.99
N GLU A 97 -13.36 -10.37 3.34
CA GLU A 97 -14.71 -10.37 3.92
C GLU A 97 -15.72 -9.61 3.07
N GLY A 98 -15.27 -8.84 2.07
CA GLY A 98 -16.15 -8.03 1.23
C GLY A 98 -16.77 -6.83 1.97
N VAL A 99 -16.22 -6.45 3.12
CA VAL A 99 -16.71 -5.35 3.97
C VAL A 99 -15.57 -4.43 4.39
N VAL A 100 -15.92 -3.17 4.73
CA VAL A 100 -14.99 -2.18 5.25
C VAL A 100 -15.62 -1.44 6.44
N ASP A 101 -14.80 -1.12 7.44
CA ASP A 101 -15.24 -0.38 8.64
C ASP A 101 -14.17 0.64 9.07
N ILE A 102 -14.05 1.70 8.27
CA ILE A 102 -13.05 2.75 8.46
C ILE A 102 -13.23 3.44 9.82
N TYR A 103 -14.48 3.69 10.23
CA TYR A 103 -14.78 4.38 11.49
C TYR A 103 -14.28 3.58 12.70
N ASN A 104 -14.66 2.31 12.82
CA ASN A 104 -14.24 1.51 13.97
C ASN A 104 -12.74 1.19 13.92
N CYS A 105 -12.14 1.05 12.73
CA CYS A 105 -10.70 0.91 12.59
C CYS A 105 -9.96 2.15 13.14
N VAL A 106 -10.34 3.36 12.73
CA VAL A 106 -9.72 4.60 13.24
C VAL A 106 -9.95 4.75 14.75
N ARG A 107 -11.15 4.42 15.24
CA ARG A 107 -11.48 4.44 16.66
C ARG A 107 -10.56 3.50 17.46
N GLU A 108 -10.33 2.28 16.98
CA GLU A 108 -9.41 1.33 17.64
C GLU A 108 -7.96 1.79 17.56
N LEU A 109 -7.49 2.33 16.44
CA LEU A 109 -6.13 2.89 16.37
C LEU A 109 -5.94 4.03 17.38
N ARG A 110 -6.97 4.88 17.57
CA ARG A 110 -6.95 5.95 18.57
C ARG A 110 -6.96 5.45 20.02
N SER A 111 -7.46 4.23 20.28
CA SER A 111 -7.38 3.59 21.61
C SER A 111 -5.95 3.13 21.94
N ARG A 112 -5.13 2.84 20.92
CA ARG A 112 -3.74 2.38 21.04
C ARG A 112 -2.72 3.50 20.98
N ARG A 113 -2.97 4.54 20.17
CA ARG A 113 -2.09 5.69 19.99
C ARG A 113 -2.90 6.96 19.78
N VAL A 114 -2.57 8.01 20.52
CA VAL A 114 -3.27 9.28 20.43
C VAL A 114 -3.16 9.88 19.02
N ASN A 115 -4.24 10.54 18.57
CA ASN A 115 -4.29 11.31 17.33
C ASN A 115 -4.04 10.51 16.04
N MET A 116 -4.24 9.18 16.03
CA MET A 116 -4.21 8.41 14.77
C MET A 116 -5.25 8.96 13.79
N VAL A 117 -4.81 9.26 12.56
CA VAL A 117 -5.55 10.06 11.56
C VAL A 117 -5.93 11.42 12.13
N GLN A 118 -5.09 12.43 11.87
CA GLN A 118 -5.09 13.69 12.61
C GLN A 118 -6.09 14.72 12.11
N THR A 119 -6.40 14.71 10.81
CA THR A 119 -7.26 15.71 10.18
C THR A 119 -8.47 15.07 9.52
N GLU A 120 -9.51 15.86 9.31
CA GLU A 120 -10.69 15.44 8.54
C GLU A 120 -10.31 15.09 7.09
N GLU A 121 -9.47 15.90 6.44
CA GLU A 121 -8.97 15.64 5.08
C GLU A 121 -8.30 14.26 4.96
N GLN A 122 -7.53 13.85 5.98
CA GLN A 122 -6.92 12.52 6.04
C GLN A 122 -7.95 11.41 6.18
N TYR A 123 -9.03 11.65 6.93
CA TYR A 123 -10.12 10.70 7.10
C TYR A 123 -10.90 10.52 5.79
N VAL A 124 -11.24 11.63 5.12
CA VAL A 124 -11.88 11.61 3.79
C VAL A 124 -11.00 10.91 2.76
N PHE A 125 -9.71 11.23 2.72
CA PHE A 125 -8.77 10.58 1.80
C PHE A 125 -8.68 9.06 1.98
N ILE A 126 -8.82 8.54 3.21
CA ILE A 126 -8.89 7.09 3.44
C ILE A 126 -10.14 6.49 2.77
N HIS A 127 -11.29 7.15 2.87
CA HIS A 127 -12.51 6.71 2.18
C HIS A 127 -12.32 6.68 0.67
N ASP A 128 -11.74 7.75 0.10
CA ASP A 128 -11.49 7.84 -1.35
C ASP A 128 -10.52 6.74 -1.81
N ALA A 129 -9.46 6.47 -1.05
CA ALA A 129 -8.49 5.42 -1.38
C ALA A 129 -9.10 4.02 -1.36
N ILE A 130 -9.95 3.73 -0.37
CA ILE A 130 -10.64 2.43 -0.29
C ILE A 130 -11.68 2.29 -1.39
N LEU A 131 -12.42 3.36 -1.70
CA LEU A 131 -13.36 3.36 -2.81
C LEU A 131 -12.66 3.10 -4.15
N GLU A 132 -11.56 3.80 -4.44
CA GLU A 132 -10.76 3.59 -5.65
C GLU A 132 -10.27 2.14 -5.73
N ALA A 133 -9.74 1.60 -4.64
CA ALA A 133 -9.25 0.21 -4.62
C ALA A 133 -10.36 -0.82 -4.85
N CYS A 134 -11.55 -0.61 -4.28
CA CYS A 134 -12.70 -1.51 -4.46
C CYS A 134 -13.30 -1.42 -5.88
N LEU A 135 -13.30 -0.24 -6.50
CA LEU A 135 -13.84 -0.05 -7.85
C LEU A 135 -12.87 -0.54 -8.94
N CYS A 136 -11.57 -0.26 -8.79
CA CYS A 136 -10.58 -0.55 -9.83
C CYS A 136 -9.90 -1.92 -9.67
N GLY A 137 -9.82 -2.47 -8.45
CA GLY A 137 -9.07 -3.71 -8.19
C GLY A 137 -7.57 -3.57 -8.44
N ASP A 138 -6.89 -4.71 -8.65
CA ASP A 138 -5.48 -4.76 -9.08
C ASP A 138 -5.36 -5.16 -10.55
N THR A 139 -5.04 -4.20 -11.40
CA THR A 139 -4.84 -4.38 -12.84
C THR A 139 -3.37 -4.62 -13.22
N THR A 140 -2.51 -4.90 -12.23
CA THR A 140 -1.08 -5.15 -12.48
C THR A 140 -0.87 -6.51 -13.16
N ILE A 141 -0.21 -6.51 -14.32
CA ILE A 141 0.10 -7.74 -15.07
C ILE A 141 1.62 -8.04 -15.04
N PRO A 142 2.04 -9.23 -14.57
CA PRO A 142 3.42 -9.69 -14.70
C PRO A 142 3.84 -9.79 -16.18
N ALA A 143 5.04 -9.31 -16.52
CA ALA A 143 5.50 -9.24 -17.91
C ALA A 143 5.50 -10.61 -18.63
N ASN A 144 5.77 -11.70 -17.90
CA ASN A 144 5.75 -13.07 -18.44
C ASN A 144 4.32 -13.59 -18.71
N GLN A 145 3.28 -12.94 -18.19
CA GLN A 145 1.87 -13.31 -18.38
C GLN A 145 1.13 -12.33 -19.32
N LEU A 146 1.76 -11.24 -19.73
CA LEU A 146 1.13 -10.18 -20.53
C LEU A 146 0.48 -10.73 -21.80
N ARG A 147 1.18 -11.62 -22.52
CA ARG A 147 0.66 -12.19 -23.78
C ARG A 147 -0.62 -13.00 -23.56
N SER A 148 -0.64 -13.89 -22.57
CA SER A 148 -1.82 -14.72 -22.29
C SER A 148 -3.00 -13.88 -21.82
N ILE A 149 -2.77 -13.00 -20.84
CA ILE A 149 -3.82 -12.13 -20.28
C ILE A 149 -4.39 -11.21 -21.38
N TYR A 150 -3.55 -10.65 -22.25
CA TYR A 150 -4.03 -9.85 -23.38
C TYR A 150 -4.97 -10.63 -24.32
N TYR A 151 -4.67 -11.88 -24.67
CA TYR A 151 -5.57 -12.67 -25.51
C TYR A 151 -6.88 -12.98 -24.79
N ASP A 152 -6.81 -13.33 -23.50
CA ASP A 152 -8.00 -13.61 -22.70
C ASP A 152 -8.90 -12.37 -22.56
N MET A 153 -8.31 -11.20 -22.27
CA MET A 153 -9.05 -9.94 -22.14
C MET A 153 -9.70 -9.46 -23.45
N ASN A 154 -9.18 -9.88 -24.60
CA ASN A 154 -9.76 -9.57 -25.91
C ASN A 154 -10.88 -10.53 -26.32
N ARG A 155 -11.06 -11.65 -25.60
CA ARG A 155 -12.11 -12.61 -25.92
C ARG A 155 -13.48 -11.98 -25.66
N LEU A 156 -14.38 -12.10 -26.63
CA LEU A 156 -15.75 -11.63 -26.49
C LEU A 156 -16.54 -12.57 -25.57
N ASP A 157 -17.24 -11.97 -24.61
CA ASP A 157 -18.28 -12.66 -23.86
C ASP A 157 -19.48 -12.91 -24.78
N PRO A 158 -19.92 -14.17 -24.97
CA PRO A 158 -21.03 -14.50 -25.87
C PRO A 158 -22.38 -13.89 -25.48
N GLN A 159 -22.58 -13.55 -24.20
CA GLN A 159 -23.83 -12.97 -23.68
C GLN A 159 -23.85 -11.45 -23.84
N THR A 160 -22.74 -10.77 -23.54
CA THR A 160 -22.68 -9.29 -23.55
C THR A 160 -22.16 -8.72 -24.87
N ASN A 161 -21.54 -9.55 -25.72
CA ASN A 161 -20.82 -9.14 -26.94
C ASN A 161 -19.79 -8.01 -26.65
N SER A 162 -19.22 -8.04 -25.45
CA SER A 162 -18.17 -7.13 -24.96
C SER A 162 -16.94 -7.93 -24.59
N SER A 163 -15.78 -7.27 -24.54
CA SER A 163 -14.52 -7.86 -24.08
C SER A 163 -14.07 -7.16 -22.80
N GLN A 164 -13.29 -7.83 -21.96
CA GLN A 164 -12.80 -7.26 -20.70
C GLN A 164 -11.97 -5.99 -20.93
N ILE A 165 -11.14 -5.96 -21.99
CA ILE A 165 -10.37 -4.77 -22.34
C ILE A 165 -11.25 -3.56 -22.70
N LYS A 166 -12.45 -3.80 -23.26
CA LYS A 166 -13.41 -2.75 -23.57
C LYS A 166 -14.15 -2.28 -22.32
N GLU A 167 -14.37 -3.18 -21.36
CA GLU A 167 -14.96 -2.86 -20.06
C GLU A 167 -13.98 -2.07 -19.19
N GLU A 168 -12.69 -2.44 -19.17
CA GLU A 168 -11.65 -1.73 -18.42
C GLU A 168 -11.39 -0.31 -18.95
N PHE A 169 -11.60 -0.06 -20.24
CA PHE A 169 -11.45 1.28 -20.82
C PHE A 169 -12.60 2.25 -20.47
N ARG A 170 -13.74 1.74 -20.01
CA ARG A 170 -14.95 2.55 -19.73
C ARG A 170 -14.92 3.13 -18.33
#